data_AF-A0A379ADU8-F1
#
_entry.id   AF-A0A379ADU8-F1
#
_cell.length_a   1.000
_cell.length_b   1.000
_cell.length_c   1.000
_cell.angle_alpha   90.00
_cell.angle_beta   90.00
_cell.angle_gamma   90.00
#
_symmetry.space_group_name_H-M   'P 1'
#
loop_
_entity.id
_entity.type
_entity.pdbx_description
1 polymer ?
#
loop_
_entity_poly.entity_id
_entity_poly.type
_entity_poly.pdbx_seq_one_letter_code
_entity_poly.pdbx_strand_id
1 'polypeptide(L)'
;MKNILFLSTYSFAKPRHGGQIRLHQLVKKFKENGWKTRSIAVYEQESFIGDELGTFDVPLPVDSTFRLFKGRNIPLINDLLTGSYAASETGGVQ
;
A
#
# COMPACT_ATOMS: atom_id res chain seq x y z
N MET A 1 -24.82 -8.20 0.00
CA MET A 1 -23.88 -7.06 -0.17
C MET A 1 -22.52 -7.61 -0.56
N LYS A 2 -21.89 -7.09 -1.63
CA LYS A 2 -20.60 -7.60 -2.12
C LYS A 2 -19.45 -6.82 -1.49
N ASN A 3 -18.35 -7.52 -1.18
CA ASN A 3 -17.15 -6.94 -0.56
C ASN A 3 -15.99 -6.92 -1.58
N ILE A 4 -15.18 -5.85 -1.57
CA ILE A 4 -13.92 -5.78 -2.32
C ILE A 4 -12.81 -5.31 -1.39
N LEU A 5 -11.66 -5.99 -1.45
CA LEU A 5 -10.41 -5.56 -0.86
C LEU A 5 -9.49 -5.03 -1.98
N PHE A 6 -8.99 -3.82 -1.80
CA PHE A 6 -7.99 -3.20 -2.68
C PHE A 6 -6.62 -3.32 -2.02
N LEU A 7 -5.66 -3.88 -2.76
CA LEU A 7 -4.26 -4.00 -2.33
C LEU A 7 -3.40 -3.10 -3.21
N SER A 8 -2.49 -2.34 -2.60
CA SER A 8 -1.55 -1.47 -3.31
C SER A 8 -0.21 -1.38 -2.62
N THR A 9 0.78 -0.83 -3.34
CA THR A 9 2.15 -0.62 -2.86
C THR A 9 2.39 0.85 -2.42
N TYR A 10 1.31 1.61 -2.33
CA TYR A 10 1.29 3.02 -1.96
C TYR A 10 -0.08 3.39 -1.40
N SER A 11 -0.10 4.31 -0.44
CA SER A 11 -1.36 4.87 0.05
C SER A 11 -2.03 5.72 -1.04
N PHE A 12 -3.37 5.75 -1.02
CA PHE A 12 -4.20 6.59 -1.88
C PHE A 12 -5.28 7.35 -1.10
N ALA A 13 -5.15 7.46 0.23
CA ALA A 13 -6.07 8.24 1.05
C ALA A 13 -6.09 9.72 0.62
N LYS A 14 -4.90 10.28 0.35
CA LYS A 14 -4.69 11.58 -0.29
C LYS A 14 -3.88 11.41 -1.57
N PRO A 15 -4.54 11.15 -2.73
CA PRO A 15 -3.83 10.80 -3.95
C PRO A 15 -3.07 12.01 -4.53
N ARG A 16 -1.78 11.82 -4.83
CA ARG A 16 -0.86 12.84 -5.38
C ARG A 16 -0.65 12.67 -6.90
N HIS A 17 -0.49 11.45 -7.38
CA HIS A 17 -0.12 11.17 -8.79
C HIS A 17 -0.94 10.01 -9.41
N GLY A 18 -0.69 9.73 -10.69
CA GLY A 18 -1.56 8.93 -11.55
C GLY A 18 -2.06 7.60 -10.96
N GLY A 19 -1.16 6.74 -10.45
CA GLY A 19 -1.53 5.46 -9.86
C GLY A 19 -2.45 5.57 -8.64
N GLN A 20 -2.21 6.57 -7.79
CA GLN A 20 -3.02 6.85 -6.59
C GLN A 20 -4.39 7.42 -6.97
N ILE A 21 -4.41 8.39 -7.90
CA ILE A 21 -5.66 9.00 -8.38
C ILE A 21 -6.56 7.92 -9.00
N ARG A 22 -5.99 7.04 -9.84
CA ARG A 22 -6.73 5.94 -10.47
C ARG A 22 -7.34 5.00 -9.42
N LEU A 23 -6.55 4.56 -8.45
CA LEU A 23 -7.03 3.66 -7.40
C LEU A 23 -8.11 4.31 -6.53
N HIS A 24 -7.91 5.58 -6.16
CA HIS A 24 -8.89 6.35 -5.41
C HIS A 24 -10.24 6.43 -6.14
N GLN A 25 -10.24 6.74 -7.44
CA GLN A 25 -11.47 6.80 -8.24
C GLN A 25 -12.14 5.43 -8.39
N LEU A 26 -11.36 4.35 -8.53
CA LEU A 26 -11.89 2.99 -8.60
C LEU A 26 -12.63 2.62 -7.30
N VAL A 27 -11.98 2.83 -6.15
CA VAL A 27 -12.58 2.56 -4.83
C VAL A 27 -13.84 3.38 -4.62
N LYS A 28 -13.80 4.68 -4.96
CA LYS A 28 -14.96 5.58 -4.90
C LYS A 28 -16.11 5.03 -5.74
N LYS A 29 -15.85 4.63 -6.99
CA LYS A 29 -16.88 4.13 -7.89
C LYS A 29 -17.56 2.87 -7.36
N PHE A 30 -16.81 1.93 -6.79
CA PHE A 30 -17.40 0.74 -6.17
C PHE A 30 -18.25 1.07 -4.93
N LYS A 31 -17.78 1.97 -4.06
CA LYS A 31 -18.56 2.45 -2.90
C LYS A 31 -19.89 3.07 -3.34
N GLU A 32 -19.86 3.96 -4.34
CA GLU A 32 -21.05 4.61 -4.89
C GLU A 32 -22.06 3.62 -5.49
N ASN A 33 -21.61 2.45 -5.93
CA ASN A 33 -22.46 1.37 -6.44
C ASN A 33 -22.88 0.37 -5.35
N GLY A 34 -22.80 0.74 -4.07
CA GLY A 34 -23.29 -0.06 -2.94
C GLY A 34 -22.38 -1.22 -2.54
N TRP A 35 -21.13 -1.26 -3.00
CA TRP A 35 -20.16 -2.25 -2.55
C TRP A 35 -19.50 -1.80 -1.26
N LYS A 36 -19.29 -2.73 -0.33
CA LYS A 36 -18.45 -2.49 0.84
C LYS A 36 -17.00 -2.66 0.42
N THR A 37 -16.21 -1.61 0.56
CA THR A 37 -14.79 -1.66 0.17
C THR A 37 -13.88 -1.48 1.38
N ARG A 38 -12.73 -2.14 1.32
CA ARG A 38 -11.58 -1.94 2.21
C ARG A 38 -10.32 -1.80 1.38
N SER A 39 -9.30 -1.18 1.94
CA SER A 39 -7.99 -1.06 1.31
C SER A 39 -6.88 -1.26 2.31
N ILE A 40 -5.79 -1.86 1.83
CA ILE A 40 -4.53 -2.04 2.55
C ILE A 40 -3.43 -1.69 1.56
N ALA A 41 -2.70 -0.62 1.84
CA ALA A 41 -1.45 -0.35 1.16
C ALA A 41 -0.26 -0.82 2.00
N VAL A 42 0.72 -1.48 1.39
CA VAL A 42 2.05 -1.64 1.98
C VAL A 42 2.95 -0.58 1.37
N TYR A 43 3.44 0.36 2.18
CA TYR A 43 4.04 1.60 1.66
C TYR A 43 5.41 1.87 2.26
N GLU A 44 6.26 2.61 1.55
CA GLU A 44 7.55 3.08 2.09
C GLU A 44 7.33 4.08 3.23
N GLN A 45 7.73 3.74 4.46
CA GLN A 45 7.44 4.49 5.68
C GLN A 45 7.71 6.00 5.59
N GLU A 46 8.76 6.41 4.90
CA GLU A 46 9.22 7.78 4.72
C GLU A 46 8.41 8.59 3.69
N SER A 47 7.58 7.93 2.87
CA SER A 47 6.90 8.56 1.73
C SER A 47 5.57 9.24 2.08
N PHE A 48 4.96 8.86 3.21
CA PHE A 48 3.60 9.27 3.60
C PHE A 48 3.54 9.55 5.11
N ILE A 49 2.82 10.62 5.48
CA ILE A 49 2.69 11.00 6.90
C ILE A 49 1.23 11.29 7.27
N GLY A 50 0.88 11.00 8.52
CA GLY A 50 -0.39 11.43 9.14
C GLY A 50 -1.63 11.04 8.34
N ASP A 51 -2.35 12.05 7.87
CA ASP A 51 -3.64 11.90 7.18
C ASP A 51 -3.53 11.50 5.71
N GLU A 52 -2.31 11.23 5.22
CA GLU A 52 -2.07 10.60 3.93
C GLU A 52 -2.20 9.08 3.98
N LEU A 53 -2.38 8.48 5.14
CA LEU A 53 -2.45 7.04 5.35
C LEU A 53 -3.90 6.56 5.49
N GLY A 54 -4.20 5.43 4.86
CA GLY A 54 -5.42 4.67 5.10
C GLY A 54 -5.40 3.99 6.46
N THR A 55 -6.60 3.73 7.01
CA THR A 55 -6.77 3.10 8.34
C THR A 55 -6.07 1.75 8.52
N PHE A 56 -5.88 1.01 7.42
CA PHE A 56 -5.27 -0.32 7.44
C PHE A 56 -3.95 -0.37 6.67
N ASP A 57 -3.37 0.78 6.34
CA ASP A 57 -2.10 0.82 5.61
C ASP A 57 -0.96 0.39 6.53
N VAL A 58 0.01 -0.33 5.96
CA VAL A 58 1.11 -0.96 6.68
C VAL A 58 2.44 -0.37 6.20
N PRO A 59 3.27 0.20 7.09
CA PRO A 59 4.57 0.69 6.70
C PRO A 59 5.51 -0.47 6.39
N LEU A 60 6.27 -0.38 5.30
CA LEU A 60 7.53 -1.08 5.09
C LEU A 60 8.63 -0.26 5.76
N PRO A 61 9.22 -0.71 6.88
CA PRO A 61 10.20 0.08 7.63
C PRO A 61 11.46 0.40 6.82
N VAL A 62 12.09 1.56 7.07
CA VAL A 62 13.30 2.03 6.36
C VAL A 62 14.50 1.10 6.52
N ASP A 63 14.59 0.42 7.65
CA ASP A 63 15.64 -0.51 8.05
C ASP A 63 15.27 -1.98 7.78
N SER A 64 14.13 -2.22 7.14
CA SER A 64 13.66 -3.56 6.82
C SER A 64 14.59 -4.28 5.84
N THR A 65 14.98 -5.51 6.16
CA THR A 65 15.75 -6.38 5.25
C THR A 65 14.97 -6.72 3.98
N PHE A 66 13.64 -6.56 3.99
CA PHE A 66 12.79 -6.72 2.81
C PHE A 66 13.03 -5.62 1.76
N ARG A 67 13.70 -4.52 2.10
CA ARG A 67 14.15 -3.49 1.14
C ARG A 67 15.40 -3.90 0.35
N LEU A 68 15.95 -5.09 0.57
CA LEU A 68 17.12 -5.59 -0.14
C LEU A 68 16.70 -6.51 -1.30
N PHE A 69 17.00 -6.11 -2.53
CA PHE A 69 16.86 -6.99 -3.68
C PHE A 69 18.13 -7.84 -3.83
N LYS A 70 18.00 -9.14 -3.59
CA LYS A 70 19.12 -10.09 -3.62
C LYS A 70 20.30 -9.65 -2.74
N GLY A 71 19.98 -9.14 -1.54
CA GLY A 71 20.96 -8.68 -0.56
C GLY A 71 21.59 -7.31 -0.86
N ARG A 72 21.10 -6.58 -1.86
CA ARG A 72 21.61 -5.26 -2.25
C ARG A 72 20.52 -4.20 -2.14
N ASN A 73 20.92 -2.98 -1.76
CA ASN A 73 20.05 -1.82 -1.85
C ASN A 73 20.02 -1.36 -3.32
N ILE A 74 18.85 -1.45 -3.94
CA ILE A 74 18.61 -0.99 -5.29
C ILE A 74 17.60 0.15 -5.21
N PRO A 75 17.93 1.36 -5.70
CA PRO A 75 17.00 2.49 -5.66
C PRO A 75 15.74 2.24 -6.50
N LEU A 76 14.62 2.85 -6.08
CA LEU A 76 13.39 2.97 -6.87
C LEU A 76 12.71 1.64 -7.27
N ILE A 77 12.86 0.60 -6.46
CA ILE A 77 12.16 -0.69 -6.66
C ILE A 77 11.39 -1.14 -5.42
N ASN A 78 11.23 -0.27 -4.42
CA ASN A 78 10.63 -0.64 -3.14
C ASN A 78 9.15 -1.05 -3.30
N ASP A 79 8.46 -0.50 -4.29
CA ASP A 79 7.11 -0.93 -4.68
C ASP A 79 7.07 -2.42 -5.04
N LEU A 80 8.04 -2.93 -5.80
CA LEU A 80 8.20 -4.37 -6.08
C LEU A 80 8.49 -5.17 -4.80
N LEU A 81 9.31 -4.62 -3.90
CA LEU A 81 9.76 -5.30 -2.69
C LEU A 81 8.68 -5.39 -1.60
N THR A 82 7.71 -4.49 -1.60
CA THR A 82 6.58 -4.52 -0.66
C THR A 82 5.80 -5.83 -0.73
N GLY A 83 5.74 -6.49 -1.88
CA GLY A 83 5.06 -7.79 -2.03
C GLY A 83 5.67 -8.89 -1.18
N SER A 84 7.00 -8.98 -1.15
CA SER A 84 7.72 -9.95 -0.30
C SER A 84 7.53 -9.66 1.18
N TYR A 85 7.46 -8.38 1.56
CA TYR A 85 7.17 -7.97 2.94
C TYR A 85 5.74 -8.32 3.34
N ALA A 86 4.77 -8.02 2.46
CA ALA A 86 3.34 -8.24 2.69
C ALA A 86 2.96 -9.72 2.84
N ALA A 87 3.68 -10.61 2.14
CA ALA A 87 3.43 -12.05 2.16
C ALA A 87 4.24 -12.81 3.22
N SER A 88 5.11 -12.13 3.97
CA SER A 88 5.95 -12.75 4.99
C SER A 88 5.18 -13.01 6.28
N GLU A 89 5.50 -14.10 6.97
CA GLU A 89 5.02 -14.32 8.35
C GLU A 89 5.70 -13.38 9.37
N THR A 90 6.89 -12.87 9.02
CA THR A 90 7.70 -11.97 9.86
C THR A 90 7.64 -10.51 9.42
N GLY A 91 6.88 -10.20 8.36
CA GLY A 91 6.69 -8.87 7.82
C GLY A 91 5.21 -8.61 7.57
N GLY A 92 4.76 -7.36 7.60
CA GLY A 92 3.37 -7.02 7.26
C GLY A 92 2.28 -7.47 8.25
N VAL A 93 2.61 -8.30 9.24
CA VAL A 93 1.74 -8.65 10.36
C VAL A 93 1.98 -7.66 11.50
N GLN A 94 1.00 -6.78 11.76
CA GLN A 94 0.93 -5.93 12.96
C GLN A 94 -0.28 -6.33 13.80
#